data_AF-A0A5D4T7T7-F1
#
_entry.id   AF-A0A5D4T7T7-F1
#
_cell.length_a   1.000
_cell.length_b   1.000
_cell.length_c   1.000
_cell.angle_alpha   90.00
_cell.angle_beta   90.00
_cell.angle_gamma   90.00
#
_symmetry.space_group_name_H-M   'P 1'
#
loop_
_entity.id
_entity.type
_entity.pdbx_description
1 polymer ?
#
loop_
_entity_poly.entity_id
_entity_poly.type
_entity_poly.pdbx_seq_one_letter_code
_entity_poly.pdbx_strand_id
1 'polypeptide(L)' 'MNRKVGLFLLVFFCYLIWLYLAIYESSINDWWTVNEIKQRTEDTVDIGVSNVRFIVGTVIFTIGGAVLFLLIKMRN' A
#
# COMPACT_ATOMS: atom_id res chain seq x y z
N MET A 1 15.36 19.54 -8.88
CA MET A 1 14.25 19.26 -7.95
C MET A 1 14.82 19.09 -6.54
N ASN A 2 14.15 19.62 -5.51
CA ASN A 2 14.59 19.43 -4.12
C ASN A 2 14.59 17.93 -3.81
N ARG A 3 15.73 17.38 -3.33
CA ARG A 3 15.89 15.93 -3.07
C ARG A 3 14.79 15.37 -2.17
N LYS A 4 14.28 16.17 -1.23
CA LYS A 4 13.17 15.83 -0.33
C LYS A 4 11.85 15.66 -1.10
N VAL A 5 11.55 16.56 -2.02
CA VAL A 5 10.35 16.52 -2.87
C VAL A 5 10.40 15.34 -3.83
N GLY A 6 11.57 15.07 -4.42
CA GLY A 6 11.75 13.90 -5.29
C GLY A 6 11.52 12.58 -4.56
N LEU A 7 12.04 12.45 -3.33
CA LEU A 7 11.80 11.26 -2.51
C LEU A 7 10.32 11.09 -2.16
N PHE A 8 9.65 12.18 -1.75
CA PHE A 8 8.23 12.13 -1.42
C PHE A 8 7.40 11.65 -2.62
N LEU A 9 7.64 12.22 -3.81
CA LEU A 9 6.95 11.82 -5.03
C LEU A 9 7.20 10.35 -5.37
N LEU A 10 8.45 9.88 -5.25
CA LEU A 10 8.79 8.48 -5.49
C LEU A 10 8.00 7.54 -4.58
N VAL A 11 8.02 7.78 -3.27
CA VAL A 11 7.30 6.96 -2.28
C VAL A 11 5.80 7.00 -2.54
N PHE A 12 5.27 8.19 -2.86
CA PHE A 12 3.85 8.38 -3.18
C PHE A 12 3.43 7.59 -4.42
N PHE A 13 4.19 7.64 -5.52
CA PHE A 13 3.88 6.87 -6.72
C PHE A 13 4.01 5.36 -6.48
N CYS A 14 5.04 4.91 -5.75
CA CYS A 14 5.15 3.50 -5.36
C CYS A 14 3.95 3.03 -4.55
N TYR A 15 3.46 3.86 -3.61
CA TYR A 15 2.26 3.57 -2.84
C TYR A 15 1.02 3.47 -3.72
N LEU A 16 0.81 4.43 -4.65
CA LEU A 16 -0.33 4.40 -5.56
C LEU A 16 -0.33 3.17 -6.48
N ILE A 17 0.83 2.81 -7.02
CA ILE A 17 0.97 1.61 -7.86
C ILE A 17 0.66 0.36 -7.04
N TRP A 18 1.24 0.24 -5.85
CA TRP A 18 0.94 -0.88 -4.96
C TRP A 18 -0.55 -0.96 -4.62
N LEU A 19 -1.17 0.18 -4.28
CA LEU A 19 -2.58 0.22 -3.93
C LEU A 19 -3.48 -0.20 -5.09
N TYR A 20 -3.19 0.28 -6.30
CA TYR A 20 -3.90 -0.13 -7.51
C TYR A 20 -3.83 -1.64 -7.71
N LEU A 21 -2.62 -2.20 -7.67
CA LEU A 21 -2.42 -3.64 -7.82
C LEU A 21 -3.13 -4.41 -6.71
N ALA A 22 -3.09 -3.91 -5.46
CA ALA A 22 -3.64 -4.60 -4.30
C ALA A 22 -5.18 -4.61 -4.30
N ILE A 23 -5.83 -3.67 -4.99
CA ILE A 23 -7.28 -3.63 -5.13
C ILE A 23 -7.72 -4.46 -6.33
N TYR A 24 -7.10 -4.24 -7.49
CA TYR A 24 -7.63 -4.73 -8.78
C TYR A 24 -6.98 -6.00 -9.30
N GLU A 25 -5.68 -6.20 -9.06
CA GLU A 25 -4.92 -7.32 -9.66
C GLU A 25 -4.62 -8.43 -8.66
N SER A 26 -4.79 -8.18 -7.36
CA SER A 26 -4.50 -9.17 -6.33
C SER A 26 -5.70 -10.08 -6.03
N SER A 27 -5.39 -11.33 -5.69
CA SER A 27 -6.33 -12.31 -5.17
C SER A 27 -6.42 -12.24 -3.65
N ILE A 28 -7.53 -12.69 -3.06
CA ILE A 28 -7.71 -12.79 -1.60
C ILE A 28 -6.62 -13.64 -0.92
N ASN A 29 -6.03 -14.58 -1.66
CA ASN A 29 -4.96 -15.44 -1.17
C ASN A 29 -3.58 -14.76 -1.19
N ASP A 30 -3.44 -13.62 -1.87
CA ASP A 30 -2.18 -12.91 -1.92
C ASP A 30 -1.90 -12.19 -0.60
N TRP A 31 -0.70 -12.37 -0.06
CA TRP A 31 -0.32 -11.78 1.23
C TRP A 31 -0.33 -10.24 1.22
N TRP A 32 -0.24 -9.63 0.04
CA TRP A 32 -0.20 -8.19 -0.18
C TRP A 32 -1.55 -7.61 -0.64
N THR A 33 -2.60 -8.44 -0.75
CA THR A 33 -3.94 -7.99 -1.09
C THR A 33 -4.54 -7.13 0.01
N VAL A 34 -5.32 -6.13 -0.37
CA VAL A 34 -6.20 -5.43 0.57
C VAL A 34 -7.63 -5.97 0.54
N ASN A 35 -7.92 -6.95 -0.31
CA ASN A 35 -9.24 -7.52 -0.45
C ASN A 35 -9.55 -8.49 0.70
N GLU A 36 -10.80 -8.48 1.16
CA GLU A 36 -11.36 -9.43 2.12
C GLU A 36 -12.73 -9.93 1.66
N ILE A 37 -13.07 -11.14 2.12
CA ILE A 37 -14.40 -11.70 1.91
C ILE A 37 -15.35 -11.02 2.89
N LYS A 38 -16.22 -10.15 2.40
CA LYS A 38 -17.23 -9.47 3.23
C LYS A 38 -18.39 -10.40 3.55
N GLN A 39 -18.81 -11.21 2.59
CA GLN A 39 -19.94 -12.12 2.75
C GLN A 39 -19.76 -13.34 1.84
N ARG A 40 -20.04 -14.52 2.39
CA ARG A 40 -20.08 -15.79 1.64
C ARG A 40 -21.52 -16.30 1.69
N THR A 41 -22.24 -16.15 0.60
CA THR A 41 -23.54 -16.83 0.40
C THR A 41 -23.27 -18.14 -0.36
N GLU A 42 -24.23 -19.08 -0.35
CA GLU A 42 -24.06 -20.41 -0.97
C GLU A 42 -23.60 -20.36 -2.44
N ASP A 43 -23.98 -19.30 -3.18
CA ASP A 43 -23.65 -19.15 -4.61
C ASP A 43 -22.76 -17.94 -4.95
N THR A 44 -22.47 -17.03 -4.01
CA THR A 44 -21.72 -15.79 -4.29
C THR A 44 -20.76 -15.40 -3.17
N VAL A 45 -19.56 -14.97 -3.57
CA VAL A 45 -18.54 -14.38 -2.69
C VAL A 45 -18.50 -12.88 -2.97
N ASP A 46 -18.92 -12.09 -1.98
CA ASP A 46 -18.78 -10.64 -2.05
C ASP A 46 -17.38 -10.24 -1.56
N ILE A 47 -16.61 -9.64 -2.46
CA ILE A 47 -15.22 -9.24 -2.22
C ILE A 47 -15.20 -7.73 -2.06
N GLY A 48 -14.73 -7.26 -0.91
CA GLY A 48 -14.56 -5.84 -0.64
C GLY A 48 -13.13 -5.51 -0.20
N VAL A 49 -12.85 -4.22 -0.10
CA VAL A 49 -11.59 -3.74 0.45
C VAL A 49 -11.66 -3.76 1.98
N SER A 50 -10.67 -4.40 2.59
CA SER A 50 -10.46 -4.43 4.03
C SER A 50 -9.83 -3.13 4.52
N ASN A 51 -10.56 -2.41 5.37
CA ASN A 51 -10.04 -1.18 5.99
C ASN A 51 -8.76 -1.46 6.80
N VAL A 52 -8.67 -2.60 7.48
CA VAL A 52 -7.51 -2.96 8.29
C VAL A 52 -6.29 -3.20 7.40
N ARG A 53 -6.43 -4.03 6.35
CA ARG A 53 -5.31 -4.32 5.43
C ARG A 53 -4.86 -3.08 4.68
N PHE A 54 -5.81 -2.23 4.28
CA PHE A 54 -5.51 -0.93 3.68
C PHE A 54 -4.66 -0.05 4.60
N ILE A 55 -5.08 0.16 5.85
CA ILE A 55 -4.34 0.98 6.83
C ILE A 55 -2.94 0.40 7.07
N VAL A 56 -2.82 -0.93 7.23
CA VAL A 56 -1.51 -1.59 7.42
C VAL A 56 -0.58 -1.29 6.26
N GLY A 57 -1.06 -1.40 5.02
CA GLY A 57 -0.28 -1.04 3.82
C GLY A 57 0.14 0.43 3.81
N THR A 58 -0.77 1.36 4.09
CA THR A 58 -0.45 2.79 4.18
C THR A 58 0.63 3.06 5.23
N VAL A 59 0.56 2.42 6.39
CA VAL A 59 1.56 2.56 7.47
C VAL A 59 2.93 2.05 7.01
N ILE A 60 3.00 0.91 6.32
CA ILE A 60 4.25 0.35 5.80
C ILE A 60 4.93 1.34 4.84
N PHE A 61 4.18 1.90 3.87
CA PHE A 61 4.75 2.88 2.93
C PHE A 61 5.17 4.18 3.62
N THR A 62 4.41 4.63 4.61
CA THR A 62 4.73 5.83 5.40
C THR A 62 6.02 5.64 6.19
N ILE A 63 6.17 4.52 6.88
CA ILE A 63 7.39 4.19 7.64
C ILE A 63 8.57 4.01 6.69
N GLY A 64 8.39 3.28 5.59
CA GLY A 64 9.43 3.10 4.57
C GLY A 64 9.93 4.42 4.00
N GLY A 65 9.01 5.34 3.68
CA GLY A 65 9.33 6.69 3.23
C GLY A 65 10.08 7.51 4.30
N ALA A 66 9.66 7.43 5.56
CA ALA A 66 10.32 8.09 6.68
C ALA A 66 11.76 7.58 6.89
N VAL A 67 11.97 6.27 6.79
CA VAL A 67 13.30 5.65 6.88
C VAL A 67 14.19 6.13 5.74
N LEU A 68 13.72 6.11 4.49
CA LEU A 68 14.47 6.63 3.35
C LEU A 68 14.82 8.11 3.51
N PHE A 69 13.90 8.91 4.06
CA PHE A 69 14.13 10.32 4.34
C PHE A 69 15.26 10.52 5.37
N LEU A 70 15.24 9.74 6.47
CA LEU A 70 16.28 9.78 7.49
C LEU A 70 17.64 9.37 6.90
N LEU A 71 17.70 8.32 6.09
CA LEU A 71 18.93 7.89 5.44
C LEU A 71 19.51 8.97 4.52
N ILE A 72 18.66 9.67 3.75
CA ILE A 72 19.10 10.77 2.90
C ILE A 72 19.61 11.95 3.73
N LYS A 73 18.97 12.24 4.87
CA LYS A 73 19.40 13.29 5.79
C LYS A 73 20.75 12.96 6.45
N MET A 74 21.01 11.71 6.82
CA MET A 74 22.27 11.31 7.47
C MET A 74 23.48 11.34 6.53
N ARG A 75 23.27 11.21 5.21
CA ARG A 75 24.35 11.21 4.21
C ARG A 75 24.79 12.63 3.80
N ASN A 76 24.17 13.67 4.33
CA ASN A 76 24.23 15.04 3.82
C ASN A 76 24.59 16.01 4.95
#